data_AF-A0A3M1A803-F1
#
_entry.id   AF-A0A3M1A803-F1
#
_cell.length_a   1.000
_cell.length_b   1.000
_cell.length_c   1.000
_cell.angle_alpha   90.00
_cell.angle_beta   90.00
_cell.angle_gamma   90.00
#
_symmetry.space_group_name_H-M   'P 1'
#
loop_
_entity.id
_entity.type
_entity.pdbx_description
1 polymer ?
#
loop_
_entity_poly.entity_id
_entity_poly.type
_entity_poly.pdbx_seq_one_letter_code
_entity_poly.pdbx_strand_id
1 'polypeptide(L)'
;MPAARPLAVEFPNLTFEGALISPAMIEKIHAEQAPEMTADDYGIPPGLALRDEISRAFRIGQALHERFLRRETRGARATRNYVRALLEQVLGFADLAESANPFGLMAGNGRVPVAIVPASDGLDHPSKALSSERRLSASVALQDHLNAREEALWGLATNGMQIRLMRDNASLTRMAYFEADLARIFETDDIASFSLTWLLIHRSRFGRSGSPATDCALERWREEGEREGMAVRDRLAAQVEEALAALGTGFLEANPELRARLTDGQLDRTAFFNELLKLVYRIIFLMVAEDRNLLHPRETDEKARAAYAQGYSMERLRALALRRTAWDRHHDRYEGLKVVFAALARGEPRLGLPALGGLFAPSQMSDLREARLPNRALMRAILRLGWTRADDQLARINWARMQTEELGSVYESLLELQPQLSEGGRRLTFATAVAEKKGNQRKTTGSYYTPDSLVQALLDTALDPVLEEAEAAEDPEAALLDLSVIDPACGSGHFLIAAAHRIAGRLARIRAGGTPAAEDRRHALRDVVRTCIHGVDLNPMAVELTKVALWIETVDPGRPLGFLDAQIRCG
;
A
#
# COMPACT_ATOMS: atom_id res chain seq x y z
N MET A 1 -5.76 0.24 -33.84
CA MET A 1 -6.36 0.33 -32.49
C MET A 1 -6.27 -1.03 -31.84
N PRO A 2 -5.46 -1.23 -30.79
CA PRO A 2 -5.67 -2.37 -29.90
C PRO A 2 -6.72 -1.99 -28.86
N ALA A 3 -7.62 -2.94 -28.60
CA ALA A 3 -8.79 -2.82 -27.76
C ALA A 3 -8.47 -2.26 -26.36
N ALA A 4 -9.40 -1.48 -25.81
CA ALA A 4 -9.44 -1.16 -24.40
C ALA A 4 -9.35 -2.46 -23.60
N ARG A 5 -8.25 -2.64 -22.86
CA ARG A 5 -8.15 -3.68 -21.82
C ARG A 5 -9.17 -3.34 -20.72
N PRO A 6 -9.72 -4.36 -20.05
CA PRO A 6 -10.81 -4.16 -19.09
C PRO A 6 -10.34 -3.20 -18.00
N LEU A 7 -11.22 -2.27 -17.63
CA LEU A 7 -11.12 -1.52 -16.37
C LEU A 7 -10.76 -2.53 -15.27
N ALA A 8 -9.75 -2.22 -14.46
CA ALA A 8 -9.47 -2.99 -13.26
C ALA A 8 -10.81 -3.21 -12.54
N VAL A 9 -11.20 -4.45 -12.30
CA VAL A 9 -12.51 -4.74 -11.72
C VAL A 9 -12.54 -4.09 -10.34
N GLU A 10 -13.38 -3.06 -10.21
CA GLU A 10 -13.64 -2.43 -8.92
C GLU A 10 -14.68 -3.27 -8.19
N PHE A 11 -14.38 -3.59 -6.93
CA PHE A 11 -15.28 -4.30 -6.04
C PHE A 11 -15.84 -3.30 -5.02
N PRO A 12 -16.98 -2.65 -5.30
CA PRO A 12 -17.44 -1.50 -4.52
C PRO A 12 -17.80 -1.85 -3.08
N ASN A 13 -18.12 -3.12 -2.82
CA ASN A 13 -18.55 -3.61 -1.51
C ASN A 13 -17.49 -4.46 -0.80
N LEU A 14 -16.24 -4.46 -1.30
CA LEU A 14 -15.11 -5.16 -0.70
C LEU A 14 -14.06 -4.15 -0.22
N THR A 15 -13.54 -4.40 0.97
CA THR A 15 -12.42 -3.65 1.55
C THR A 15 -11.22 -4.56 1.74
N PHE A 16 -10.05 -4.11 1.30
CA PHE A 16 -8.78 -4.79 1.52
C PHE A 16 -7.89 -3.88 2.37
N GLU A 17 -7.54 -4.35 3.55
CA GLU A 17 -6.76 -3.61 4.54
C GLU A 17 -5.52 -4.43 4.89
N GLY A 18 -4.31 -3.93 4.66
CA GLY A 18 -3.10 -4.78 4.76
C GLY A 18 -3.05 -5.87 3.68
N ALA A 19 -1.87 -6.16 3.13
CA ALA A 19 -1.76 -7.09 2.01
C ALA A 19 -1.85 -8.56 2.47
N LEU A 20 -3.05 -9.04 2.87
CA LEU A 20 -3.27 -10.46 3.19
C LEU A 20 -3.00 -11.37 1.99
N ILE A 21 -3.49 -10.95 0.83
CA ILE A 21 -3.26 -11.57 -0.47
C ILE A 21 -2.92 -10.42 -1.41
N SER A 22 -1.87 -10.57 -2.21
CA SER A 22 -1.39 -9.49 -3.07
C SER A 22 -2.48 -9.06 -4.07
N PRO A 23 -2.55 -7.78 -4.46
CA PRO A 23 -3.53 -7.31 -5.43
C PRO A 23 -3.49 -8.07 -6.77
N ALA A 24 -2.29 -8.48 -7.20
CA ALA A 24 -2.12 -9.27 -8.42
C ALA A 24 -2.72 -10.68 -8.28
N MET A 25 -2.56 -11.30 -7.10
CA MET A 25 -3.18 -12.58 -6.81
C MET A 25 -4.71 -12.47 -6.72
N ILE A 26 -5.25 -11.39 -6.15
CA ILE A 26 -6.70 -11.12 -6.16
C ILE A 26 -7.25 -11.05 -7.59
N GLU A 27 -6.55 -10.37 -8.50
CA GLU A 27 -6.93 -10.30 -9.91
C GLU A 27 -6.91 -11.69 -10.57
N LYS A 28 -5.92 -12.53 -10.27
CA LYS A 28 -5.86 -13.92 -10.73
C LYS A 28 -6.98 -14.78 -10.17
N ILE A 29 -7.31 -14.64 -8.89
CA ILE A 29 -8.42 -15.37 -8.24
C ILE A 29 -9.73 -14.98 -8.90
N HIS A 30 -9.99 -13.68 -9.08
CA HIS A 30 -11.19 -13.20 -9.75
C HIS A 30 -11.31 -13.69 -11.19
N ALA A 31 -10.19 -13.76 -11.91
CA ALA A 31 -10.13 -14.28 -13.27
C ALA A 31 -10.14 -15.81 -13.36
N GLU A 32 -10.24 -16.52 -12.22
CA GLU A 32 -10.16 -17.99 -12.13
C GLU A 32 -8.84 -18.56 -12.71
N GLN A 33 -7.74 -17.80 -12.59
CA GLN A 33 -6.40 -18.13 -13.08
C GLN A 33 -5.39 -18.43 -11.97
N ALA A 34 -5.78 -18.26 -10.71
CA ALA A 34 -4.95 -18.68 -9.57
C ALA A 34 -4.84 -20.21 -9.51
N PRO A 35 -3.77 -20.77 -8.90
CA PRO A 35 -3.70 -22.20 -8.64
C PRO A 35 -4.83 -22.65 -7.70
N GLU A 36 -5.20 -23.93 -7.73
CA GLU A 36 -6.26 -24.51 -6.87
C GLU A 36 -7.65 -23.87 -7.05
N MET A 37 -8.00 -23.54 -8.29
CA MET A 37 -9.26 -22.90 -8.68
C MET A 37 -10.24 -23.81 -9.45
N THR A 38 -10.01 -25.12 -9.50
CA THR A 38 -10.91 -26.05 -10.20
C THR A 38 -12.17 -26.35 -9.36
N ALA A 39 -13.22 -26.88 -9.99
CA ALA A 39 -14.43 -27.30 -9.27
C ALA A 39 -14.11 -28.30 -8.14
N ASP A 40 -13.20 -29.24 -8.39
CA ASP A 40 -12.75 -30.23 -7.42
C ASP A 40 -12.03 -29.59 -6.22
N ASP A 41 -11.25 -28.52 -6.45
CA ASP A 41 -10.57 -27.77 -5.38
C ASP A 41 -11.55 -27.07 -4.44
N TYR A 42 -12.78 -26.80 -4.90
CA TYR A 42 -13.87 -26.28 -4.07
C TYR A 42 -14.79 -27.38 -3.52
N GLY A 43 -14.48 -28.66 -3.78
CA GLY A 43 -15.33 -29.78 -3.35
C GLY A 43 -16.69 -29.79 -4.06
N ILE A 44 -16.78 -29.20 -5.25
CA ILE A 44 -18.00 -29.16 -6.05
C ILE A 44 -18.24 -30.54 -6.68
N PRO A 45 -19.48 -31.07 -6.64
CA PRO A 45 -19.79 -32.36 -7.25
C PRO A 45 -19.46 -32.43 -8.76
N PRO A 46 -19.04 -33.61 -9.28
CA PRO A 46 -18.78 -33.78 -10.70
C PRO A 46 -19.98 -33.40 -11.58
N GLY A 47 -19.71 -32.67 -12.66
CA GLY A 47 -20.73 -32.22 -13.62
C GLY A 47 -21.32 -30.83 -13.34
N LEU A 48 -20.93 -30.19 -12.24
CA LEU A 48 -21.27 -28.78 -11.96
C LEU A 48 -20.05 -27.88 -12.19
N ALA A 49 -20.30 -26.67 -12.71
CA ALA A 49 -19.26 -25.66 -12.87
C ALA A 49 -19.15 -24.77 -11.63
N LEU A 50 -17.93 -24.26 -11.39
CA LEU A 50 -17.64 -23.32 -10.30
C LEU A 50 -18.59 -22.11 -10.30
N ARG A 51 -18.82 -21.52 -11.48
CA ARG A 51 -19.70 -20.34 -11.66
C ARG A 51 -21.16 -20.63 -11.33
N ASP A 52 -21.65 -21.83 -11.65
CA ASP A 52 -23.03 -22.22 -11.36
C ASP A 52 -23.23 -22.38 -9.86
N GLU A 53 -22.26 -22.97 -9.17
CA GLU A 53 -22.31 -23.13 -7.72
C GLU A 53 -22.20 -21.78 -6.99
N ILE A 54 -21.34 -20.86 -7.44
CA ILE A 54 -21.29 -19.48 -6.91
C ILE A 54 -22.64 -18.79 -7.11
N SER A 55 -23.25 -18.91 -8.29
CA SER A 55 -24.56 -18.30 -8.58
C SER A 55 -25.66 -18.87 -7.69
N ARG A 56 -25.64 -20.19 -7.46
CA ARG A 56 -26.56 -20.86 -6.53
C ARG A 56 -26.35 -20.40 -5.10
N ALA A 57 -25.09 -20.37 -4.63
CA ALA A 57 -24.71 -19.91 -3.30
C ALA A 57 -25.15 -18.45 -3.07
N PHE A 58 -25.03 -17.58 -4.08
CA PHE A 58 -25.51 -16.21 -4.02
C PHE A 58 -27.01 -16.13 -3.72
N ARG A 59 -27.83 -16.88 -4.46
CA ARG A 59 -29.29 -16.91 -4.26
C ARG A 59 -29.69 -17.44 -2.88
N ILE A 60 -28.99 -18.47 -2.40
CA ILE A 60 -29.19 -19.00 -1.04
C ILE A 60 -28.83 -17.92 0.00
N GLY A 61 -27.68 -17.26 -0.18
CA GLY A 61 -27.22 -16.17 0.68
C GLY A 61 -28.23 -15.02 0.77
N GLN A 62 -28.76 -14.56 -0.37
CA GLN A 62 -29.80 -13.53 -0.42
C GLN A 62 -31.05 -13.94 0.37
N ALA A 63 -31.56 -15.15 0.15
CA ALA A 63 -32.75 -15.63 0.86
C ALA A 63 -32.54 -15.75 2.37
N LEU A 64 -31.36 -16.22 2.80
CA LEU A 64 -30.98 -16.27 4.21
C LEU A 64 -30.89 -14.86 4.81
N HIS A 65 -30.27 -13.92 4.09
CA HIS A 65 -30.09 -12.54 4.53
C HIS A 65 -31.43 -11.81 4.66
N GLU A 66 -32.31 -11.94 3.68
CA GLU A 66 -33.66 -11.38 3.72
C GLU A 66 -34.44 -11.90 4.93
N ARG A 67 -34.39 -13.21 5.20
CA ARG A 67 -35.02 -13.82 6.37
C ARG A 67 -34.45 -13.28 7.68
N PHE A 68 -33.14 -13.04 7.73
CA PHE A 68 -32.47 -12.46 8.90
C PHE A 68 -32.92 -11.01 9.13
N LEU A 69 -33.01 -10.20 8.08
CA LEU A 69 -33.46 -8.81 8.15
C LEU A 69 -34.93 -8.69 8.59
N ARG A 70 -35.81 -9.63 8.23
CA ARG A 70 -37.22 -9.60 8.66
C ARG A 70 -37.45 -9.90 10.15
N ARG A 71 -36.42 -10.30 10.91
CA ARG A 71 -36.55 -10.56 12.35
C ARG A 71 -36.64 -9.26 13.16
N GLU A 72 -37.58 -9.21 14.10
CA GLU A 72 -37.75 -8.08 15.03
C GLU A 72 -36.51 -7.87 15.93
N THR A 73 -35.92 -8.95 16.45
CA THR A 73 -34.70 -8.89 17.28
C THR A 73 -33.54 -9.63 16.62
N ARG A 74 -32.49 -8.90 16.24
CA ARG A 74 -31.24 -9.44 15.66
C ARG A 74 -30.13 -9.58 16.71
N GLY A 75 -30.47 -10.12 17.88
CA GLY A 75 -29.53 -10.34 18.98
C GLY A 75 -28.47 -11.42 18.69
N ALA A 76 -27.58 -11.68 19.65
CA ALA A 76 -26.44 -12.60 19.50
C ALA A 76 -26.83 -13.99 18.96
N ARG A 77 -27.85 -14.63 19.55
CA ARG A 77 -28.32 -15.96 19.13
C ARG A 77 -28.90 -15.98 17.71
N ALA A 78 -29.68 -14.95 17.35
CA ALA A 78 -30.27 -14.84 16.03
C ALA A 78 -29.19 -14.68 14.96
N THR A 79 -28.17 -13.86 15.25
CA THR A 79 -27.01 -13.62 14.39
C THR A 79 -26.16 -14.89 14.24
N ARG A 80 -25.85 -15.59 15.34
CA ARG A 80 -25.13 -16.87 15.30
C ARG A 80 -25.83 -17.92 14.43
N ASN A 81 -27.15 -18.06 14.56
CA ASN A 81 -27.91 -19.01 13.75
C ASN A 81 -27.90 -18.65 12.26
N TYR A 82 -27.97 -17.34 11.93
CA TYR A 82 -27.87 -16.87 10.56
C TYR A 82 -26.46 -17.13 10.00
N VAL A 83 -25.41 -16.75 10.74
CA VAL A 83 -24.01 -16.97 10.36
C VAL A 83 -23.72 -18.45 10.15
N ARG A 84 -24.18 -19.33 11.05
CA ARG A 84 -24.06 -20.79 10.87
C ARG A 84 -24.66 -21.23 9.53
N ALA A 85 -25.91 -20.84 9.25
CA ALA A 85 -26.59 -21.21 8.00
C ALA A 85 -25.86 -20.66 6.77
N LEU A 86 -25.36 -19.42 6.84
CA LEU A 86 -24.57 -18.81 5.78
C LEU A 86 -23.28 -19.63 5.55
N LEU A 87 -22.50 -19.90 6.58
CA LEU A 87 -21.24 -20.62 6.43
C LEU A 87 -21.45 -22.07 5.93
N GLU A 88 -22.44 -22.79 6.46
CA GLU A 88 -22.74 -24.18 6.07
C GLU A 88 -23.31 -24.28 4.65
N GLN A 89 -24.31 -23.44 4.30
CA GLN A 89 -25.06 -23.59 3.05
C GLN A 89 -24.51 -22.78 1.89
N VAL A 90 -23.72 -21.73 2.18
CA VAL A 90 -23.19 -20.81 1.16
C VAL A 90 -21.69 -20.97 1.01
N LEU A 91 -20.94 -21.12 2.11
CA LEU A 91 -19.47 -21.10 2.09
C LEU A 91 -18.82 -22.49 2.35
N GLY A 92 -19.61 -23.56 2.36
CA GLY A 92 -19.12 -24.94 2.37
C GLY A 92 -18.57 -25.45 3.71
N PHE A 93 -18.85 -24.76 4.82
CA PHE A 93 -18.37 -25.14 6.16
C PHE A 93 -19.21 -26.28 6.78
N ALA A 94 -19.18 -27.47 6.19
CA ALA A 94 -19.93 -28.63 6.68
C ALA A 94 -19.42 -29.19 8.04
N ASP A 95 -18.24 -28.76 8.49
CA ASP A 95 -17.56 -29.22 9.71
C ASP A 95 -17.61 -28.20 10.86
N LEU A 96 -18.63 -27.34 10.88
CA LEU A 96 -18.83 -26.29 11.88
C LEU A 96 -19.33 -26.81 13.25
N ALA A 97 -18.53 -26.62 14.28
CA ALA A 97 -18.89 -26.89 15.67
C ALA A 97 -19.23 -25.61 16.45
N GLU A 98 -20.04 -25.74 17.50
CA GLU A 98 -20.19 -24.67 18.50
C GLU A 98 -18.86 -24.45 19.23
N SER A 99 -18.54 -23.19 19.50
CA SER A 99 -17.37 -22.80 20.27
C SER A 99 -17.79 -21.90 21.43
N ALA A 100 -17.05 -21.98 22.53
CA ALA A 100 -17.22 -21.03 23.62
C ALA A 100 -16.88 -19.61 23.17
N ASN A 101 -17.25 -18.65 24.00
CA ASN A 101 -16.78 -17.29 23.84
C ASN A 101 -15.24 -17.24 23.84
N PRO A 102 -14.62 -16.42 22.98
CA PRO A 102 -15.22 -15.32 22.22
C PRO A 102 -15.72 -15.70 20.79
N PHE A 103 -15.63 -16.94 20.34
CA PHE A 103 -15.91 -17.25 18.93
C PHE A 103 -17.39 -17.53 18.66
N GLY A 104 -17.96 -18.48 19.37
CA GLY A 104 -19.31 -18.96 19.10
C GLY A 104 -19.32 -20.09 18.07
N LEU A 105 -18.47 -20.05 17.03
CA LEU A 105 -18.32 -21.13 16.04
C LEU A 105 -16.85 -21.43 15.75
N MET A 106 -16.56 -22.68 15.36
CA MET A 106 -15.21 -23.12 14.99
C MET A 106 -15.27 -24.28 13.99
N ALA A 107 -14.45 -24.22 12.93
CA ALA A 107 -14.39 -25.24 11.89
C ALA A 107 -13.02 -25.93 11.84
N GLY A 108 -12.95 -27.10 11.21
CA GLY A 108 -11.69 -27.81 10.96
C GLY A 108 -10.96 -28.26 12.23
N ASN A 109 -11.69 -28.59 13.29
CA ASN A 109 -11.15 -29.01 14.60
C ASN A 109 -10.18 -27.98 15.22
N GLY A 110 -10.59 -26.72 15.27
CA GLY A 110 -9.77 -25.63 15.83
C GLY A 110 -9.17 -24.69 14.78
N ARG A 111 -9.13 -25.13 13.51
CA ARG A 111 -8.38 -24.48 12.44
C ARG A 111 -8.95 -23.14 11.97
N VAL A 112 -10.28 -22.98 12.04
CA VAL A 112 -10.95 -21.75 11.60
C VAL A 112 -11.86 -21.25 12.72
N PRO A 113 -11.35 -20.40 13.64
CA PRO A 113 -12.19 -19.68 14.59
C PRO A 113 -13.08 -18.68 13.86
N VAL A 114 -14.35 -18.58 14.28
CA VAL A 114 -15.30 -17.62 13.74
C VAL A 114 -15.84 -16.78 14.89
N ALA A 115 -15.39 -15.53 15.02
CA ALA A 115 -15.85 -14.57 16.02
C ALA A 115 -17.17 -13.93 15.59
N ILE A 116 -18.22 -14.12 16.39
CA ILE A 116 -19.58 -13.67 16.06
C ILE A 116 -20.09 -12.67 17.10
N VAL A 117 -20.43 -11.48 16.63
CA VAL A 117 -21.12 -10.45 17.42
C VAL A 117 -22.54 -10.22 16.88
N PRO A 118 -23.45 -9.62 17.67
CA PRO A 118 -24.77 -9.23 17.18
C PRO A 118 -24.68 -8.24 16.01
N ALA A 119 -25.68 -8.23 15.12
CA ALA A 119 -25.74 -7.28 14.00
C ALA A 119 -25.82 -5.80 14.41
N SER A 120 -26.18 -5.51 15.67
CA SER A 120 -26.12 -4.15 16.23
C SER A 120 -24.70 -3.67 16.54
N ASP A 121 -23.75 -4.61 16.64
CA ASP A 121 -22.39 -4.34 17.09
C ASP A 121 -21.46 -4.31 15.86
N GLY A 122 -20.55 -3.34 15.81
CA GLY A 122 -19.51 -3.31 14.79
C GLY A 122 -18.38 -4.31 15.09
N LEU A 123 -17.69 -4.80 14.05
CA LEU A 123 -16.63 -5.81 14.20
C LEU A 123 -15.45 -5.33 15.05
N ASP A 124 -15.13 -4.03 15.02
CA ASP A 124 -14.07 -3.46 15.86
C ASP A 124 -14.59 -2.76 17.12
N HIS A 125 -15.89 -2.86 17.43
CA HIS A 125 -16.46 -2.28 18.65
C HIS A 125 -16.56 -3.34 19.75
N PRO A 126 -16.35 -2.97 21.03
CA PRO A 126 -16.50 -3.91 22.11
C PRO A 126 -17.89 -4.52 22.20
N SER A 127 -17.98 -5.84 22.28
CA SER A 127 -19.26 -6.55 22.38
C SER A 127 -19.34 -7.39 23.64
N LYS A 128 -20.46 -7.25 24.38
CA LYS A 128 -20.77 -8.11 25.53
C LYS A 128 -21.02 -9.57 25.14
N ALA A 129 -21.22 -9.84 23.84
CA ALA A 129 -21.40 -11.20 23.36
C ALA A 129 -20.11 -12.02 23.44
N LEU A 130 -18.94 -11.35 23.44
CA LEU A 130 -17.63 -12.00 23.38
C LEU A 130 -17.03 -12.29 24.76
N SER A 131 -17.27 -11.42 25.75
CA SER A 131 -16.84 -11.65 27.13
C SER A 131 -17.67 -10.79 28.09
N SER A 132 -17.93 -11.35 29.28
CA SER A 132 -18.57 -10.65 30.39
C SER A 132 -17.60 -9.79 31.20
N GLU A 133 -16.30 -10.08 31.14
CA GLU A 133 -15.26 -9.47 31.99
C GLU A 133 -14.38 -8.47 31.22
N ARG A 134 -14.09 -8.74 29.94
CA ARG A 134 -13.20 -7.91 29.11
C ARG A 134 -13.97 -7.38 27.89
N ARG A 135 -13.95 -6.06 27.67
CA ARG A 135 -14.61 -5.41 26.53
C ARG A 135 -13.75 -5.55 25.26
N LEU A 136 -13.77 -6.74 24.64
CA LEU A 136 -13.09 -7.01 23.37
C LEU A 136 -14.05 -6.81 22.18
N SER A 137 -13.49 -6.42 21.04
CA SER A 137 -14.20 -6.46 19.75
C SER A 137 -13.99 -7.80 19.03
N ALA A 138 -14.79 -8.08 18.00
CA ALA A 138 -14.69 -9.35 17.26
C ALA A 138 -13.33 -9.48 16.58
N SER A 139 -12.83 -8.39 15.99
CA SER A 139 -11.56 -8.36 15.29
C SER A 139 -10.37 -8.52 16.23
N VAL A 140 -10.38 -7.86 17.40
CA VAL A 140 -9.31 -8.03 18.39
C VAL A 140 -9.32 -9.44 18.98
N ALA A 141 -10.49 -9.94 19.39
CA ALA A 141 -10.60 -11.29 19.94
C ALA A 141 -10.14 -12.37 18.95
N LEU A 142 -10.41 -12.16 17.66
CA LEU A 142 -9.91 -13.04 16.61
C LEU A 142 -8.39 -12.90 16.44
N GLN A 143 -7.88 -11.68 16.31
CA GLN A 143 -6.44 -11.44 16.12
C GLN A 143 -5.61 -12.02 17.26
N ASP A 144 -6.02 -11.79 18.52
CA ASP A 144 -5.34 -12.33 19.71
C ASP A 144 -5.25 -13.86 19.66
N HIS A 145 -6.30 -14.53 19.18
CA HIS A 145 -6.32 -15.98 19.09
C HIS A 145 -5.47 -16.52 17.96
N LEU A 146 -5.53 -15.92 16.78
CA LEU A 146 -4.69 -16.31 15.64
C LEU A 146 -3.21 -16.12 15.97
N ASN A 147 -2.86 -15.04 16.68
CA ASN A 147 -1.47 -14.78 17.09
C ASN A 147 -0.99 -15.73 18.21
N ALA A 148 -1.90 -16.28 19.01
CA ALA A 148 -1.55 -17.15 20.14
C ALA A 148 -1.57 -18.65 19.82
N ARG A 149 -2.04 -19.06 18.63
CA ARG A 149 -2.28 -20.47 18.27
C ARG A 149 -1.74 -20.79 16.89
N GLU A 150 -0.73 -21.64 16.84
CA GLU A 150 -0.15 -22.11 15.57
C GLU A 150 -1.09 -23.00 14.76
N GLU A 151 -2.12 -23.57 15.40
CA GLU A 151 -3.11 -24.43 14.75
C GLU A 151 -4.14 -23.65 13.92
N ALA A 152 -4.21 -22.32 14.08
CA ALA A 152 -5.18 -21.45 13.43
C ALA A 152 -4.50 -20.18 12.87
N LEU A 153 -4.09 -20.23 11.60
CA LEU A 153 -3.52 -19.06 10.92
C LEU A 153 -4.59 -18.10 10.40
N TRP A 154 -5.79 -18.59 10.07
CA TRP A 154 -6.85 -17.79 9.48
C TRP A 154 -8.15 -17.96 10.24
N GLY A 155 -8.96 -16.90 10.26
CA GLY A 155 -10.29 -16.97 10.83
C GLY A 155 -11.22 -15.88 10.33
N LEU A 156 -12.45 -15.92 10.82
CA LEU A 156 -13.54 -15.05 10.37
C LEU A 156 -14.09 -14.21 11.52
N ALA A 157 -14.29 -12.92 11.32
CA ALA A 157 -15.05 -12.05 12.21
C ALA A 157 -16.32 -11.58 11.50
N THR A 158 -17.49 -11.68 12.14
CA THR A 158 -18.75 -11.31 11.50
C THR A 158 -19.83 -10.87 12.49
N ASN A 159 -20.67 -9.94 12.04
CA ASN A 159 -21.90 -9.53 12.70
C ASN A 159 -23.15 -9.92 11.87
N GLY A 160 -22.96 -10.77 10.85
CA GLY A 160 -23.98 -11.14 9.86
C GLY A 160 -24.26 -10.08 8.79
N MET A 161 -23.89 -8.82 8.99
CA MET A 161 -23.98 -7.77 7.97
C MET A 161 -22.68 -7.63 7.19
N GLN A 162 -21.56 -7.80 7.88
CA GLN A 162 -20.22 -7.82 7.33
C GLN A 162 -19.54 -9.14 7.70
N ILE A 163 -18.67 -9.62 6.81
CA ILE A 163 -17.78 -10.74 7.11
C ILE A 163 -16.35 -10.33 6.78
N ARG A 164 -15.44 -10.63 7.71
CA ARG A 164 -14.04 -10.27 7.62
C ARG A 164 -13.18 -11.51 7.72
N LEU A 165 -12.34 -11.75 6.73
CA LEU A 165 -11.26 -12.73 6.74
C LEU A 165 -10.01 -12.08 7.32
N MET A 166 -9.45 -12.70 8.35
CA MET A 166 -8.25 -12.24 9.03
C MET A 166 -7.23 -13.37 9.12
N ARG A 167 -5.96 -12.98 9.28
CA ARG A 167 -4.83 -13.88 9.47
C ARG A 167 -4.06 -13.53 10.73
N ASP A 168 -3.33 -14.48 11.29
CA ASP A 168 -2.24 -14.22 12.22
C ASP A 168 -1.32 -13.11 11.66
N ASN A 169 -1.07 -12.12 12.49
CA ASN A 169 -0.23 -10.99 12.18
C ASN A 169 0.44 -10.57 13.49
N ALA A 170 1.71 -10.95 13.63
CA ALA A 170 2.52 -10.60 14.80
C ALA A 170 2.64 -9.07 14.97
N SER A 171 2.56 -8.30 13.87
CA SER A 171 2.56 -6.85 13.93
C SER A 171 1.16 -6.30 14.27
N LEU A 172 1.01 -5.78 15.49
CA LEU A 172 -0.20 -5.10 15.97
C LEU A 172 -0.31 -3.63 15.48
N THR A 173 0.58 -3.16 14.60
CA THR A 173 0.49 -1.82 13.98
C THR A 173 -0.80 -1.66 13.19
N ARG A 174 -1.13 -2.65 12.35
CA ARG A 174 -2.20 -2.59 11.37
C ARG A 174 -2.77 -3.99 11.16
N MET A 175 -4.02 -4.20 11.57
CA MET A 175 -4.74 -5.44 11.26
C MET A 175 -4.85 -5.58 9.74
N ALA A 176 -4.48 -6.75 9.23
CA ALA A 176 -4.64 -7.07 7.82
C ALA A 176 -5.91 -7.93 7.65
N TYR A 177 -6.83 -7.47 6.81
CA TYR A 177 -8.10 -8.13 6.57
C TYR A 177 -8.66 -7.92 5.17
N PHE A 178 -9.45 -8.90 4.75
CA PHE A 178 -10.40 -8.77 3.65
C PHE A 178 -11.79 -8.67 4.27
N GLU A 179 -12.58 -7.68 3.89
CA GLU A 179 -13.95 -7.49 4.38
C GLU A 179 -14.94 -7.38 3.23
N ALA A 180 -16.07 -8.05 3.38
CA ALA A 180 -17.21 -7.97 2.49
C ALA A 180 -18.43 -7.40 3.24
N ASP A 181 -19.02 -6.33 2.71
CA ASP A 181 -20.31 -5.82 3.15
C ASP A 181 -21.43 -6.69 2.54
N LEU A 182 -21.76 -7.79 3.23
CA LEU A 182 -22.77 -8.74 2.77
C LEU A 182 -24.13 -8.08 2.61
N ALA A 183 -24.45 -7.10 3.45
CA ALA A 183 -25.72 -6.39 3.37
C ALA A 183 -25.85 -5.64 2.04
N ARG A 184 -24.84 -4.84 1.67
CA ARG A 184 -24.81 -4.15 0.38
C ARG A 184 -24.72 -5.10 -0.79
N ILE A 185 -23.86 -6.12 -0.69
CA ILE A 185 -23.69 -7.13 -1.76
C ILE A 185 -25.03 -7.78 -2.13
N PHE A 186 -25.82 -8.18 -1.13
CA PHE A 186 -27.11 -8.82 -1.38
C PHE A 186 -28.21 -7.82 -1.75
N GLU A 187 -28.19 -6.60 -1.20
CA GLU A 187 -29.14 -5.51 -1.52
C GLU A 187 -29.00 -5.01 -2.96
N THR A 188 -27.77 -4.87 -3.46
CA THR A 188 -27.48 -4.29 -4.78
C THR A 188 -27.24 -5.34 -5.87
N ASP A 189 -27.53 -6.62 -5.61
CA ASP A 189 -27.26 -7.73 -6.52
C ASP A 189 -25.79 -7.78 -7.02
N ASP A 190 -24.82 -7.44 -6.17
CA ASP A 190 -23.40 -7.37 -6.54
C ASP A 190 -22.74 -8.76 -6.54
N ILE A 191 -23.04 -9.52 -7.60
CA ILE A 191 -22.49 -10.87 -7.80
C ILE A 191 -20.97 -10.87 -7.96
N ALA A 192 -20.35 -9.78 -8.44
CA ALA A 192 -18.91 -9.72 -8.66
C ALA A 192 -18.16 -9.69 -7.32
N SER A 193 -18.59 -8.84 -6.39
CA SER A 193 -18.02 -8.81 -5.04
C SER A 193 -18.33 -10.10 -4.27
N PHE A 194 -19.54 -10.66 -4.43
CA PHE A 194 -19.87 -11.94 -3.82
C PHE A 194 -19.00 -13.08 -4.34
N SER A 195 -18.77 -13.16 -5.65
CA SER A 195 -17.96 -14.22 -6.25
C SER A 195 -16.56 -14.23 -5.66
N LEU A 196 -15.91 -13.08 -5.55
CA LEU A 196 -14.59 -13.00 -4.92
C LEU A 196 -14.63 -13.35 -3.42
N THR A 197 -15.65 -12.89 -2.69
CA THR A 197 -15.88 -13.27 -1.28
C THR A 197 -15.99 -14.78 -1.12
N TRP A 198 -16.77 -15.43 -1.99
CA TRP A 198 -16.97 -16.86 -1.99
C TRP A 198 -15.67 -17.61 -2.29
N LEU A 199 -14.93 -17.18 -3.31
CA LEU A 199 -13.64 -17.79 -3.70
C LEU A 199 -12.60 -17.73 -2.57
N LEU A 200 -12.58 -16.63 -1.80
CA LEU A 200 -11.65 -16.42 -0.69
C LEU A 200 -12.05 -17.13 0.61
N ILE A 201 -13.34 -17.13 0.95
CA ILE A 201 -13.83 -17.58 2.26
C ILE A 201 -14.35 -19.02 2.22
N HIS A 202 -14.49 -19.66 1.06
CA HIS A 202 -14.95 -21.05 0.99
C HIS A 202 -14.12 -21.98 1.89
N ARG A 203 -14.77 -22.91 2.61
CA ARG A 203 -14.14 -23.79 3.60
C ARG A 203 -12.90 -24.51 3.08
N SER A 204 -12.89 -24.92 1.80
CA SER A 204 -11.76 -25.62 1.19
C SER A 204 -10.47 -24.81 1.15
N ARG A 205 -10.55 -23.47 1.24
CA ARG A 205 -9.38 -22.57 1.21
C ARG A 205 -8.53 -22.64 2.47
N PHE A 206 -9.11 -23.11 3.57
CA PHE A 206 -8.46 -23.18 4.88
C PHE A 206 -7.72 -24.49 5.11
N GLY A 207 -7.66 -25.41 4.15
CA GLY A 207 -6.96 -26.70 4.30
C GLY A 207 -7.77 -27.77 5.05
N ARG A 208 -7.18 -28.95 5.25
CA ARG A 208 -7.87 -30.13 5.82
C ARG A 208 -7.62 -30.25 7.32
N SER A 209 -8.58 -30.79 8.06
CA SER A 209 -8.37 -31.10 9.48
C SER A 209 -7.21 -32.09 9.64
N GLY A 210 -6.29 -31.82 10.55
CA GLY A 210 -5.13 -32.67 10.85
C GLY A 210 -3.89 -32.44 9.98
N SER A 211 -3.93 -31.62 8.93
CA SER A 211 -2.71 -31.09 8.29
C SER A 211 -2.24 -29.82 9.02
N PRO A 212 -0.95 -29.43 8.88
CA PRO A 212 -0.47 -28.15 9.40
C PRO A 212 -1.33 -26.98 8.93
N ALA A 213 -1.53 -25.97 9.78
CA ALA A 213 -2.33 -24.80 9.43
C ALA A 213 -1.78 -24.06 8.19
N THR A 214 -0.46 -24.14 8.00
CA THR A 214 0.27 -23.61 6.83
C THR A 214 -0.06 -24.33 5.52
N ASP A 215 -0.55 -25.56 5.58
CA ASP A 215 -0.93 -26.33 4.40
C ASP A 215 -2.37 -26.01 3.98
N CYS A 216 -2.56 -24.83 3.38
CA CYS A 216 -3.83 -24.41 2.80
C CYS A 216 -3.64 -23.54 1.55
N ALA A 217 -4.72 -23.38 0.76
CA ALA A 217 -4.68 -22.60 -0.47
C ALA A 217 -4.40 -21.12 -0.20
N LEU A 218 -4.95 -20.56 0.89
CA LEU A 218 -4.72 -19.15 1.26
C LEU A 218 -3.24 -18.87 1.54
N GLU A 219 -2.53 -19.79 2.21
CA GLU A 219 -1.08 -19.67 2.41
C GLU A 219 -0.33 -19.69 1.09
N ARG A 220 -0.62 -20.68 0.24
CA ARG A 220 0.08 -20.81 -1.05
C ARG A 220 -0.15 -19.60 -1.95
N TRP A 221 -1.37 -19.06 -1.96
CA TRP A 221 -1.69 -17.81 -2.65
C TRP A 221 -0.95 -16.60 -2.07
N ARG A 222 -0.79 -16.53 -0.74
CA ARG A 222 0.00 -15.47 -0.11
C ARG A 222 1.48 -15.59 -0.44
N GLU A 223 2.08 -16.77 -0.26
CA GLU A 223 3.49 -17.04 -0.55
C GLU A 223 3.84 -16.78 -2.03
N GLU A 224 2.95 -17.18 -2.95
CA GLU A 224 3.09 -16.86 -4.37
C GLU A 224 3.02 -15.34 -4.60
N GLY A 225 2.04 -14.67 -3.99
CA GLY A 225 1.91 -13.23 -4.07
C GLY A 225 3.12 -12.47 -3.52
N GLU A 226 3.73 -12.94 -2.42
CA GLU A 226 4.95 -12.39 -1.84
C GLU A 226 6.16 -12.60 -2.76
N ARG A 227 6.30 -13.78 -3.36
CA ARG A 227 7.40 -14.10 -4.29
C ARG A 227 7.31 -13.27 -5.56
N GLU A 228 6.11 -13.12 -6.12
CA GLU A 228 5.86 -12.21 -7.23
C GLU A 228 6.15 -10.75 -6.84
N GLY A 229 5.76 -10.34 -5.63
CA GLY A 229 6.07 -9.03 -5.07
C GLY A 229 7.57 -8.74 -5.02
N MET A 230 8.39 -9.67 -4.52
CA MET A 230 9.85 -9.52 -4.52
C MET A 230 10.42 -9.36 -5.93
N ALA A 231 9.99 -10.20 -6.88
CA ALA A 231 10.44 -10.10 -8.27
C ALA A 231 10.03 -8.78 -8.93
N VAL A 232 8.87 -8.23 -8.56
CA VAL A 232 8.41 -6.90 -9.00
C VAL A 232 9.27 -5.79 -8.40
N ARG A 233 9.67 -5.87 -7.12
CA ARG A 233 10.57 -4.90 -6.46
C ARG A 233 11.93 -4.82 -7.15
N ASP A 234 12.59 -5.96 -7.36
CA ASP A 234 13.91 -6.01 -8.01
C ASP A 234 13.85 -5.43 -9.43
N ARG A 235 12.79 -5.79 -10.16
CA ARG A 235 12.55 -5.23 -11.50
C ARG A 235 12.33 -3.73 -11.43
N LEU A 236 11.55 -3.24 -10.48
CA LEU A 236 11.27 -1.82 -10.31
C LEU A 236 12.54 -1.03 -9.99
N ALA A 237 13.40 -1.53 -9.10
CA ALA A 237 14.68 -0.90 -8.80
C ALA A 237 15.53 -0.71 -10.06
N ALA A 238 15.68 -1.77 -10.86
CA ALA A 238 16.38 -1.70 -12.14
C ALA A 238 15.71 -0.72 -13.13
N GLN A 239 14.38 -0.67 -13.15
CA GLN A 239 13.64 0.28 -13.99
C GLN A 239 13.86 1.74 -13.56
N VAL A 240 13.95 2.02 -12.25
CA VAL A 240 14.25 3.36 -11.74
C VAL A 240 15.69 3.74 -12.07
N GLU A 241 16.66 2.83 -11.95
CA GLU A 241 18.04 3.03 -12.40
C GLU A 241 18.09 3.40 -13.90
N GLU A 242 17.38 2.65 -14.75
CA GLU A 242 17.28 2.96 -16.17
C GLU A 242 16.65 4.34 -16.44
N ALA A 243 15.65 4.74 -15.64
CA ALA A 243 15.04 6.06 -15.73
C ALA A 243 16.05 7.16 -15.37
N LEU A 244 16.81 7.00 -14.29
CA LEU A 244 17.86 7.93 -13.86
C LEU A 244 18.96 8.06 -14.93
N ALA A 245 19.43 6.94 -15.47
CA ALA A 245 20.43 6.94 -16.54
C ALA A 245 19.91 7.67 -17.80
N ALA A 246 18.65 7.45 -18.17
CA ALA A 246 18.01 8.12 -19.29
C ALA A 246 17.88 9.64 -19.08
N LEU A 247 17.41 10.07 -17.90
CA LEU A 247 17.29 11.48 -17.54
C LEU A 247 18.66 12.16 -17.51
N GLY A 248 19.61 11.59 -16.77
CA GLY A 248 20.96 12.14 -16.64
C GLY A 248 21.65 12.28 -17.99
N THR A 249 21.61 11.23 -18.82
CA THR A 249 22.13 11.29 -20.19
C THR A 249 21.42 12.37 -21.02
N GLY A 250 20.09 12.46 -20.94
CA GLY A 250 19.33 13.48 -21.66
C GLY A 250 19.71 14.91 -21.28
N PHE A 251 19.93 15.19 -20.00
CA PHE A 251 20.41 16.49 -19.53
C PHE A 251 21.85 16.77 -20.00
N LEU A 252 22.76 15.81 -19.89
CA LEU A 252 24.17 15.97 -20.29
C LEU A 252 24.32 16.17 -21.81
N GLU A 253 23.46 15.56 -22.61
CA GLU A 253 23.42 15.75 -24.06
C GLU A 253 22.93 17.15 -24.44
N ALA A 254 21.83 17.61 -23.84
CA ALA A 254 21.15 18.83 -24.22
C ALA A 254 21.75 20.11 -23.63
N ASN A 255 22.58 20.00 -22.59
CA ASN A 255 23.13 21.14 -21.85
C ASN A 255 24.67 21.06 -21.80
N PRO A 256 25.38 21.57 -22.83
CA PRO A 256 26.84 21.54 -22.88
C PRO A 256 27.53 22.22 -21.69
N GLU A 257 26.96 23.30 -21.16
CA GLU A 257 27.49 24.04 -20.02
C GLU A 257 27.41 23.22 -18.72
N LEU A 258 26.26 22.57 -18.47
CA LEU A 258 26.08 21.65 -17.34
C LEU A 258 27.08 20.50 -17.41
N ARG A 259 27.26 19.92 -18.61
CA ARG A 259 28.24 18.86 -18.84
C ARG A 259 29.67 19.34 -18.58
N ALA A 260 30.04 20.54 -19.04
CA ALA A 260 31.36 21.10 -18.80
C ALA A 260 31.63 21.28 -17.31
N ARG A 261 30.69 21.88 -16.56
CA ARG A 261 30.78 22.05 -15.10
C ARG A 261 30.99 20.72 -14.36
N LEU A 262 30.32 19.65 -14.77
CA LEU A 262 30.51 18.31 -14.20
C LEU A 262 31.84 17.65 -14.58
N THR A 263 32.31 17.90 -15.79
CA THR A 263 33.57 17.31 -16.30
C THR A 263 34.78 18.01 -15.67
N ASP A 264 34.70 19.32 -15.51
CA ASP A 264 35.75 20.17 -14.94
C ASP A 264 35.72 20.19 -13.39
N GLY A 265 34.76 19.51 -12.76
CA GLY A 265 34.63 19.39 -11.31
C GLY A 265 34.05 20.62 -10.60
N GLN A 266 33.49 21.58 -11.35
CA GLN A 266 32.80 22.75 -10.79
C GLN A 266 31.43 22.40 -10.21
N LEU A 267 30.78 21.38 -10.74
CA LEU A 267 29.59 20.76 -10.17
C LEU A 267 29.94 19.36 -9.70
N ASP A 268 29.63 19.06 -8.44
CA ASP A 268 29.83 17.73 -7.90
C ASP A 268 28.86 16.72 -8.55
N ARG A 269 29.36 15.51 -8.83
CA ARG A 269 28.58 14.46 -9.50
C ARG A 269 27.49 13.92 -8.60
N THR A 270 27.76 13.82 -7.31
CA THR A 270 26.76 13.39 -6.32
C THR A 270 25.68 14.45 -6.21
N ALA A 271 26.04 15.74 -6.16
CA ALA A 271 25.05 16.83 -6.19
C ALA A 271 24.11 16.77 -7.42
N PHE A 272 24.66 16.56 -8.63
CA PHE A 272 23.85 16.38 -9.84
C PHE A 272 22.97 15.13 -9.78
N PHE A 273 23.50 14.01 -9.30
CA PHE A 273 22.73 12.79 -9.10
C PHE A 273 21.59 12.98 -8.09
N ASN A 274 21.82 13.78 -7.04
CA ASN A 274 20.80 14.10 -6.05
C ASN A 274 19.65 14.89 -6.67
N GLU A 275 19.92 15.83 -7.58
CA GLU A 275 18.84 16.52 -8.30
C GLU A 275 18.05 15.58 -9.23
N LEU A 276 18.72 14.59 -9.86
CA LEU A 276 18.04 13.58 -10.67
C LEU A 276 17.10 12.71 -9.85
N LEU A 277 17.54 12.29 -8.65
CA LEU A 277 16.71 11.52 -7.72
C LEU A 277 15.49 12.33 -7.28
N LYS A 278 15.66 13.60 -6.91
CA LYS A 278 14.55 14.50 -6.59
C LYS A 278 13.57 14.66 -7.75
N LEU A 279 14.06 14.73 -8.99
CA LEU A 279 13.20 14.77 -10.18
C LEU A 279 12.38 13.49 -10.32
N VAL A 280 13.00 12.32 -10.17
CA VAL A 280 12.31 11.02 -10.20
C VAL A 280 11.26 10.94 -9.08
N TYR A 281 11.57 11.42 -7.88
CA TYR A 281 10.62 11.44 -6.77
C TYR A 281 9.45 12.38 -6.98
N ARG A 282 9.68 13.56 -7.56
CA ARG A 282 8.57 14.44 -7.97
C ARG A 282 7.65 13.75 -8.97
N ILE A 283 8.20 12.97 -9.90
CA ILE A 283 7.43 12.21 -10.89
C ILE A 283 6.64 11.08 -10.22
N ILE A 284 7.28 10.27 -9.36
CA ILE A 284 6.62 9.18 -8.62
C ILE A 284 5.54 9.72 -7.70
N PHE A 285 5.83 10.79 -6.94
CA PHE A 285 4.87 11.46 -6.08
C PHE A 285 3.62 11.88 -6.84
N LEU A 286 3.78 12.50 -8.01
CA LEU A 286 2.64 12.89 -8.85
C LEU A 286 1.85 11.67 -9.31
N MET A 287 2.50 10.59 -9.73
CA MET A 287 1.81 9.34 -10.09
C MET A 287 1.02 8.77 -8.90
N VAL A 288 1.61 8.74 -7.69
CA VAL A 288 0.94 8.26 -6.47
C VAL A 288 -0.25 9.17 -6.12
N ALA A 289 -0.05 10.48 -6.09
CA ALA A 289 -1.07 11.45 -5.72
C ALA A 289 -2.24 11.47 -6.72
N GLU A 290 -1.96 11.29 -8.02
CA GLU A 290 -2.99 11.10 -9.06
C GLU A 290 -3.71 9.76 -8.90
N ASP A 291 -2.97 8.64 -8.80
CA ASP A 291 -3.54 7.28 -8.70
C ASP A 291 -4.40 7.13 -7.41
N ARG A 292 -4.06 7.83 -6.32
CA ARG A 292 -4.84 7.86 -5.06
C ARG A 292 -5.93 8.96 -5.06
N ASN A 293 -6.05 9.76 -6.12
CA ASN A 293 -6.92 10.94 -6.20
C ASN A 293 -6.76 11.92 -4.99
N LEU A 294 -5.51 12.14 -4.57
CA LEU A 294 -5.14 12.99 -3.44
C LEU A 294 -4.49 14.33 -3.86
N LEU A 295 -4.18 14.52 -5.14
CA LEU A 295 -3.49 15.71 -5.61
C LEU A 295 -4.33 16.99 -5.46
N HIS A 296 -5.63 16.90 -5.70
CA HIS A 296 -6.54 18.04 -5.68
C HIS A 296 -7.29 18.12 -4.35
N PRO A 297 -7.39 19.31 -3.72
CA PRO A 297 -8.32 19.55 -2.62
C PRO A 297 -9.75 19.09 -2.97
N ARG A 298 -10.53 18.64 -1.98
CA ARG A 298 -11.88 18.09 -2.21
C ARG A 298 -12.82 19.06 -2.90
N GLU A 299 -12.74 20.34 -2.56
CA GLU A 299 -13.60 21.41 -3.08
C GLU A 299 -13.05 22.05 -4.36
N THR A 300 -12.09 21.40 -5.03
CA THR A 300 -11.51 21.93 -6.27
C THR A 300 -12.54 21.93 -7.39
N ASP A 301 -12.68 23.08 -8.05
CA ASP A 301 -13.52 23.26 -9.23
C ASP A 301 -13.24 22.21 -10.33
N GLU A 302 -14.30 21.65 -10.91
CA GLU A 302 -14.19 20.58 -11.90
C GLU A 302 -13.46 21.03 -13.18
N LYS A 303 -13.61 22.30 -13.60
CA LYS A 303 -12.91 22.81 -14.78
C LYS A 303 -11.41 22.90 -14.53
N ALA A 304 -11.01 23.30 -13.32
CA ALA A 304 -9.60 23.32 -12.94
C ALA A 304 -8.99 21.91 -12.91
N ARG A 305 -9.70 20.93 -12.34
CA ARG A 305 -9.30 19.50 -12.38
C ARG A 305 -9.20 19.00 -13.83
N ALA A 306 -10.17 19.33 -14.68
CA ALA A 306 -10.18 18.94 -16.08
C ALA A 306 -9.01 19.56 -16.86
N ALA A 307 -8.70 20.84 -16.63
CA ALA A 307 -7.57 21.53 -17.24
C ALA A 307 -6.23 20.86 -16.89
N TYR A 308 -6.05 20.49 -15.61
CA TYR A 308 -4.89 19.72 -15.18
C TYR A 308 -4.84 18.35 -15.86
N ALA A 309 -5.92 17.58 -15.79
CA ALA A 309 -5.99 16.22 -16.33
C ALA A 309 -5.67 16.18 -17.83
N GLN A 310 -6.17 17.14 -18.60
CA GLN A 310 -5.99 17.20 -20.07
C GLN A 310 -4.62 17.75 -20.49
N GLY A 311 -4.06 18.70 -19.73
CA GLY A 311 -2.83 19.40 -20.10
C GLY A 311 -1.55 18.82 -19.49
N TYR A 312 -1.62 18.46 -18.20
CA TYR A 312 -0.44 18.39 -17.33
C TYR A 312 -0.28 17.08 -16.55
N SER A 313 -1.32 16.24 -16.50
CA SER A 313 -1.29 14.99 -15.70
C SER A 313 -0.16 14.03 -16.09
N MET A 314 0.35 13.33 -15.08
CA MET A 314 1.23 12.19 -15.28
C MET A 314 0.51 11.05 -15.99
N GLU A 315 -0.79 10.87 -15.78
CA GLU A 315 -1.60 9.93 -16.55
C GLU A 315 -1.45 10.13 -18.07
N ARG A 316 -1.57 11.39 -18.52
CA ARG A 316 -1.38 11.73 -19.93
C ARG A 316 0.04 11.44 -20.40
N LEU A 317 1.06 11.80 -19.62
CA LEU A 317 2.45 11.54 -19.99
C LEU A 317 2.76 10.03 -20.04
N ARG A 318 2.19 9.23 -19.12
CA ARG A 318 2.29 7.76 -19.13
C ARG A 318 1.67 7.16 -20.38
N ALA A 319 0.51 7.66 -20.81
CA ALA A 319 -0.14 7.22 -22.04
C ALA A 319 0.66 7.62 -23.29
N LEU A 320 1.28 8.81 -23.29
CA LEU A 320 2.14 9.28 -24.38
C LEU A 320 3.44 8.49 -24.48
N ALA A 321 4.02 8.07 -23.35
CA ALA A 321 5.27 7.31 -23.32
C ALA A 321 5.18 5.98 -24.09
N LEU A 322 3.98 5.41 -24.24
CA LEU A 322 3.73 4.22 -25.08
C LEU A 322 3.84 4.49 -26.59
N ARG A 323 3.72 5.76 -27.01
CA ARG A 323 3.71 6.15 -28.42
C ARG A 323 5.10 6.58 -28.84
N ARG A 324 5.74 5.84 -29.74
CA ARG A 324 7.09 6.18 -30.25
C ARG A 324 7.19 7.60 -30.83
N THR A 325 6.12 8.14 -31.39
CA THR A 325 6.09 9.51 -31.92
C THR A 325 6.27 10.59 -30.85
N ALA A 326 6.04 10.27 -29.57
CA ALA A 326 6.29 11.18 -28.45
C ALA A 326 7.78 11.25 -28.05
N TRP A 327 8.63 10.37 -28.60
CA TRP A 327 10.06 10.24 -28.24
C TRP A 327 10.94 11.09 -29.18
N ASP A 328 10.58 12.36 -29.32
CA ASP A 328 11.24 13.31 -30.21
C ASP A 328 12.40 14.07 -29.52
N ARG A 329 13.04 14.99 -30.26
CA ARG A 329 14.18 15.79 -29.76
C ARG A 329 13.77 17.15 -29.16
N HIS A 330 12.49 17.50 -29.17
CA HIS A 330 11.99 18.72 -28.52
C HIS A 330 12.06 18.58 -26.99
N HIS A 331 11.78 19.65 -26.25
CA HIS A 331 11.90 19.69 -24.78
C HIS A 331 10.64 20.25 -24.08
N ASP A 332 9.59 20.52 -24.85
CA ASP A 332 8.34 21.13 -24.40
C ASP A 332 7.65 20.38 -23.26
N ARG A 333 7.77 19.04 -23.20
CA ARG A 333 7.11 18.25 -22.16
C ARG A 333 7.78 18.42 -20.79
N TYR A 334 9.11 18.58 -20.77
CA TYR A 334 9.81 18.87 -19.53
C TYR A 334 9.51 20.29 -19.04
N GLU A 335 9.39 21.26 -19.96
CA GLU A 335 8.91 22.60 -19.61
C GLU A 335 7.49 22.56 -19.02
N GLY A 336 6.61 21.71 -19.55
CA GLY A 336 5.30 21.45 -18.95
C GLY A 336 5.36 20.90 -17.52
N LEU A 337 6.29 19.98 -17.24
CA LEU A 337 6.52 19.48 -15.87
C LEU A 337 7.03 20.57 -14.93
N LYS A 338 7.92 21.46 -15.40
CA LYS A 338 8.39 22.61 -14.59
C LYS A 338 7.23 23.51 -14.17
N VAL A 339 6.22 23.71 -15.03
CA VAL A 339 5.00 24.44 -14.68
C VAL A 339 4.26 23.76 -13.52
N VAL A 340 4.10 22.44 -13.58
CA VAL A 340 3.46 21.66 -12.49
C VAL A 340 4.26 21.76 -11.20
N PHE A 341 5.59 21.64 -11.25
CA PHE A 341 6.44 21.77 -10.06
C PHE A 341 6.37 23.17 -9.45
N ALA A 342 6.41 24.21 -10.29
CA ALA A 342 6.25 25.59 -9.82
C ALA A 342 4.85 25.83 -9.23
N ALA A 343 3.81 25.25 -9.82
CA ALA A 343 2.44 25.29 -9.29
C ALA A 343 2.35 24.59 -7.93
N LEU A 344 2.95 23.42 -7.75
CA LEU A 344 2.95 22.72 -6.44
C LEU A 344 3.84 23.40 -5.40
N ALA A 345 4.82 24.20 -5.82
CA ALA A 345 5.63 24.98 -4.89
C ALA A 345 4.85 26.13 -4.23
N ARG A 346 3.93 26.77 -4.96
CA ARG A 346 3.28 28.03 -4.54
C ARG A 346 1.75 28.06 -4.61
N GLY A 347 1.13 27.01 -5.16
CA GLY A 347 -0.29 26.94 -5.52
C GLY A 347 -0.58 27.47 -6.92
N GLU A 348 -1.56 26.86 -7.60
CA GLU A 348 -2.13 27.35 -8.86
C GLU A 348 -3.63 26.98 -8.95
N PRO A 349 -4.52 27.92 -8.62
CA PRO A 349 -5.97 27.69 -8.61
C PRO A 349 -6.54 27.27 -9.98
N ARG A 350 -5.96 27.75 -11.09
CA ARG A 350 -6.46 27.43 -12.44
C ARG A 350 -6.27 25.97 -12.83
N LEU A 351 -5.35 25.28 -12.15
CA LEU A 351 -5.10 23.83 -12.30
C LEU A 351 -5.59 23.05 -11.09
N GLY A 352 -6.18 23.72 -10.09
CA GLY A 352 -6.60 23.08 -8.86
C GLY A 352 -5.44 22.47 -8.06
N LEU A 353 -4.24 23.03 -8.19
CA LEU A 353 -3.03 22.52 -7.53
C LEU A 353 -2.75 23.30 -6.25
N PRO A 354 -2.59 22.61 -5.10
CA PRO A 354 -2.30 23.27 -3.83
C PRO A 354 -0.82 23.66 -3.70
N ALA A 355 -0.52 24.53 -2.74
CA ALA A 355 0.85 24.90 -2.38
C ALA A 355 1.44 23.84 -1.43
N LEU A 356 2.04 22.79 -1.98
CA LEU A 356 2.68 21.73 -1.21
C LEU A 356 4.04 22.14 -0.65
N GLY A 357 4.84 22.94 -1.39
CA GLY A 357 6.19 23.31 -0.98
C GLY A 357 7.14 22.10 -0.88
N GLY A 358 8.07 22.11 0.08
CA GLY A 358 8.94 20.97 0.40
C GLY A 358 9.69 20.41 -0.82
N LEU A 359 9.35 19.17 -1.23
CA LEU A 359 9.90 18.51 -2.42
C LEU A 359 9.91 19.40 -3.67
N PHE A 360 8.89 20.24 -3.83
CA PHE A 360 8.68 21.11 -4.98
C PHE A 360 9.35 22.47 -4.85
N ALA A 361 10.00 22.76 -3.71
CA ALA A 361 10.66 24.04 -3.49
C ALA A 361 11.70 24.32 -4.59
N PRO A 362 11.83 25.58 -5.04
CA PRO A 362 12.73 25.92 -6.14
C PRO A 362 14.22 25.66 -5.86
N SER A 363 14.62 25.64 -4.59
CA SER A 363 16.00 25.37 -4.15
C SER A 363 16.42 23.91 -4.31
N GLN A 364 15.49 22.99 -4.52
CA GLN A 364 15.75 21.55 -4.48
C GLN A 364 16.40 20.98 -5.75
N MET A 365 16.30 21.66 -6.89
CA MET A 365 16.84 21.22 -8.18
C MET A 365 17.36 22.43 -8.98
N SER A 366 18.37 23.11 -8.44
CA SER A 366 18.80 24.42 -8.95
C SER A 366 19.37 24.31 -10.37
N ASP A 367 20.14 23.26 -10.65
CA ASP A 367 20.74 23.05 -11.97
C ASP A 367 19.73 22.49 -12.98
N LEU A 368 18.95 21.47 -12.59
CA LEU A 368 17.99 20.82 -13.49
C LEU A 368 16.78 21.71 -13.83
N ARG A 369 16.41 22.64 -12.94
CA ARG A 369 15.31 23.57 -13.18
C ARG A 369 15.52 24.43 -14.41
N GLU A 370 16.74 24.92 -14.62
CA GLU A 370 17.07 25.77 -15.77
C GLU A 370 17.51 24.94 -17.00
N ALA A 371 17.87 23.67 -16.80
CA ALA A 371 18.30 22.77 -17.85
C ALA A 371 17.16 22.34 -18.79
N ARG A 372 17.52 21.97 -20.02
CA ARG A 372 16.60 21.39 -21.01
C ARG A 372 16.69 19.87 -21.02
N LEU A 373 15.56 19.20 -21.23
CA LEU A 373 15.52 17.74 -21.33
C LEU A 373 14.80 17.32 -22.62
N PRO A 374 15.44 16.56 -23.51
CA PRO A 374 14.80 16.03 -24.70
C PRO A 374 13.65 15.08 -24.35
N ASN A 375 12.55 15.16 -25.10
CA ASN A 375 11.34 14.36 -24.90
C ASN A 375 11.65 12.86 -24.99
N ARG A 376 12.56 12.43 -25.87
CA ARG A 376 13.04 11.03 -25.92
C ARG A 376 13.57 10.51 -24.58
N ALA A 377 14.27 11.35 -23.81
CA ALA A 377 14.85 10.97 -22.52
C ALA A 377 13.75 10.97 -21.44
N LEU A 378 12.90 12.01 -21.43
CA LEU A 378 11.77 12.09 -20.51
C LEU A 378 10.78 10.93 -20.72
N MET A 379 10.38 10.64 -21.96
CA MET A 379 9.44 9.56 -22.27
C MET A 379 10.03 8.19 -21.94
N ARG A 380 11.35 8.00 -22.10
CA ARG A 380 12.01 6.79 -21.63
C ARG A 380 11.89 6.63 -20.12
N ALA A 381 12.18 7.69 -19.37
CA ALA A 381 12.04 7.67 -17.91
C ALA A 381 10.59 7.42 -17.48
N ILE A 382 9.62 8.12 -18.06
CA ILE A 382 8.19 7.93 -17.76
C ILE A 382 7.71 6.54 -18.14
N LEU A 383 8.20 5.95 -19.23
CA LEU A 383 7.88 4.56 -19.58
C LEU A 383 8.38 3.61 -18.48
N ARG A 384 9.64 3.79 -18.02
CA ARG A 384 10.24 2.92 -17.00
C ARG A 384 9.58 3.05 -15.63
N LEU A 385 9.17 4.25 -15.25
CA LEU A 385 8.47 4.50 -13.99
C LEU A 385 6.97 4.14 -14.07
N GLY A 386 6.37 4.20 -15.24
CA GLY A 386 4.92 4.02 -15.40
C GLY A 386 4.48 2.60 -15.78
N TRP A 387 5.37 1.80 -16.35
CA TRP A 387 5.04 0.51 -16.95
C TRP A 387 6.11 -0.54 -16.67
N THR A 388 5.69 -1.76 -16.39
CA THR A 388 6.58 -2.92 -16.27
C THR A 388 6.22 -3.97 -17.31
N ARG A 389 7.16 -4.85 -17.64
CA ARG A 389 6.93 -5.95 -18.58
C ARG A 389 7.16 -7.27 -17.85
N ALA A 390 6.11 -8.07 -17.74
CA ALA A 390 6.13 -9.43 -17.20
C ALA A 390 5.63 -10.37 -18.30
N ASP A 391 6.35 -11.45 -18.60
CA ASP A 391 5.93 -12.48 -19.57
C ASP A 391 5.43 -11.92 -20.90
N ASP A 392 6.20 -10.99 -21.47
CA ASP A 392 5.90 -10.25 -22.69
C ASP A 392 4.62 -9.38 -22.69
N GLN A 393 3.93 -9.29 -21.56
CA GLN A 393 2.83 -8.37 -21.37
C GLN A 393 3.30 -7.08 -20.71
N LEU A 394 2.86 -5.95 -21.28
CA LEU A 394 3.04 -4.65 -20.66
C LEU A 394 1.94 -4.43 -19.63
N ALA A 395 2.33 -4.20 -18.38
CA ALA A 395 1.45 -3.92 -17.26
C ALA A 395 1.75 -2.52 -16.69
N ARG A 396 0.70 -1.83 -16.25
CA ARG A 396 0.83 -0.53 -15.60
C ARG A 396 1.37 -0.74 -14.17
N ILE A 397 2.37 0.02 -13.76
CA ILE A 397 2.82 0.03 -12.36
C ILE A 397 1.75 0.76 -11.53
N ASN A 398 1.16 0.09 -10.54
CA ASN A 398 0.16 0.70 -9.67
C ASN A 398 0.84 1.29 -8.43
N TRP A 399 1.21 2.56 -8.51
CA TRP A 399 1.87 3.25 -7.41
C TRP A 399 0.95 3.49 -6.20
N ALA A 400 -0.38 3.53 -6.41
CA ALA A 400 -1.33 3.69 -5.30
C ALA A 400 -1.33 2.49 -4.33
N ARG A 401 -1.14 1.28 -4.86
CA ARG A 401 -1.14 0.03 -4.09
C ARG A 401 0.25 -0.40 -3.59
N MET A 402 1.29 0.35 -3.95
CA MET A 402 2.65 0.01 -3.55
C MET A 402 2.81 0.22 -2.04
N GLN A 403 3.29 -0.81 -1.34
CA GLN A 403 3.49 -0.76 0.10
C GLN A 403 4.80 -0.03 0.44
N THR A 404 4.90 0.41 1.68
CA THR A 404 6.09 1.10 2.23
C THR A 404 7.37 0.29 2.08
N GLU A 405 7.28 -1.03 2.21
CA GLU A 405 8.41 -1.95 2.11
C GLU A 405 8.88 -2.10 0.64
N GLU A 406 7.94 -2.02 -0.31
CA GLU A 406 8.23 -2.05 -1.74
C GLU A 406 8.99 -0.78 -2.17
N LEU A 407 8.52 0.38 -1.73
CA LEU A 407 9.19 1.67 -1.96
C LEU A 407 10.56 1.73 -1.27
N GLY A 408 10.63 1.30 -0.01
CA GLY A 408 11.87 1.28 0.77
C GLY A 408 12.98 0.48 0.09
N SER A 409 12.67 -0.73 -0.39
CA SER A 409 13.65 -1.59 -1.08
C SER A 409 14.19 -0.98 -2.39
N VAL A 410 13.33 -0.30 -3.17
CA VAL A 410 13.75 0.47 -4.34
C VAL A 410 14.70 1.58 -3.93
N TYR A 411 14.36 2.36 -2.90
CA TYR A 411 15.19 3.47 -2.44
C TYR A 411 16.57 3.03 -1.91
N GLU A 412 16.64 1.91 -1.20
CA GLU A 412 17.91 1.33 -0.77
C GLU A 412 18.80 0.97 -1.96
N SER A 413 18.22 0.35 -2.99
CA SER A 413 18.97 0.01 -4.20
C SER A 413 19.50 1.28 -4.91
N LEU A 414 18.80 2.41 -4.81
CA LEU A 414 19.26 3.69 -5.34
C LEU A 414 20.41 4.31 -4.53
N LEU A 415 20.50 4.04 -3.22
CA LEU A 415 21.62 4.49 -2.37
C LEU A 415 22.94 3.82 -2.75
N GLU A 416 22.89 2.61 -3.29
CA GLU A 416 24.07 1.88 -3.76
C GLU A 416 24.60 2.39 -5.11
N LEU A 417 23.81 3.18 -5.84
CA LEU A 417 24.18 3.64 -7.17
C LEU A 417 25.29 4.69 -7.13
N GLN A 418 26.41 4.39 -7.79
CA GLN A 418 27.50 5.34 -7.99
C GLN A 418 27.46 5.95 -9.38
N PRO A 419 27.16 7.26 -9.52
CA PRO A 419 27.09 7.91 -10.81
C PRO A 419 28.47 8.02 -11.47
N GLN A 420 28.56 7.54 -12.71
CA GLN A 420 29.75 7.61 -13.54
C GLN A 420 29.44 8.32 -14.85
N LEU A 421 30.42 9.12 -15.31
CA LEU A 421 30.35 9.79 -16.61
C LEU A 421 31.15 8.98 -17.63
N SER A 422 30.52 8.69 -18.76
CA SER A 422 31.14 8.01 -19.91
C SER A 422 31.01 8.83 -21.19
N GLU A 423 31.69 8.40 -22.26
CA GLU A 423 31.63 9.03 -23.59
C GLU A 423 31.93 10.54 -23.57
N GLY A 424 32.98 10.95 -22.86
CA GLY A 424 33.37 12.35 -22.73
C GLY A 424 32.34 13.21 -21.96
N GLY A 425 31.69 12.61 -20.95
CA GLY A 425 30.71 13.30 -20.10
C GLY A 425 29.30 13.36 -20.68
N ARG A 426 29.04 12.73 -21.83
CA ARG A 426 27.72 12.79 -22.49
C ARG A 426 26.73 11.77 -21.96
N ARG A 427 27.21 10.71 -21.32
CA ARG A 427 26.37 9.63 -20.82
C ARG A 427 26.56 9.44 -19.33
N LEU A 428 25.44 9.33 -18.63
CA LEU A 428 25.39 8.91 -17.23
C LEU A 428 25.21 7.39 -17.18
N THR A 429 26.07 6.72 -16.45
CA THR A 429 26.00 5.28 -16.15
C THR A 429 26.18 5.07 -14.66
N PHE A 430 25.81 3.89 -14.16
CA PHE A 430 26.06 3.51 -12.77
C PHE A 430 27.06 2.36 -12.71
N ALA A 431 27.91 2.36 -11.69
CA ALA A 431 28.80 1.24 -11.45
C ALA A 431 27.96 0.00 -11.12
N THR A 432 28.14 -1.10 -11.86
CA THR A 432 27.50 -2.38 -11.50
C THR A 432 28.34 -3.11 -10.44
N ALA A 433 27.67 -3.78 -9.50
CA ALA A 433 28.30 -4.55 -8.41
C ALA A 433 29.34 -5.59 -8.87
N VAL A 434 29.39 -5.94 -10.15
CA VAL A 434 30.37 -6.85 -10.75
C VAL A 434 31.75 -6.19 -10.93
N ALA A 435 31.82 -4.87 -11.09
CA ALA A 435 33.09 -4.12 -11.18
C ALA A 435 33.82 -4.00 -9.83
N GLU A 436 33.15 -4.30 -8.72
CA GLU A 436 33.65 -4.12 -7.35
C GLU A 436 34.24 -5.38 -6.69
N LYS A 437 34.77 -6.35 -7.45
CA LYS A 437 35.71 -7.32 -6.85
C LYS A 437 37.08 -6.71 -6.48
N LYS A 438 37.30 -5.41 -6.75
CA LYS A 438 38.47 -4.65 -6.30
C LYS A 438 38.04 -3.34 -5.64
N GLY A 439 37.60 -3.40 -4.38
CA GLY A 439 37.57 -2.20 -3.53
C GLY A 439 36.37 -2.09 -2.61
N ASN A 440 36.27 -2.95 -1.60
CA ASN A 440 35.93 -2.66 -0.20
C ASN A 440 34.88 -1.56 0.17
N GLN A 441 33.89 -1.24 -0.66
CA GLN A 441 32.84 -0.27 -0.31
C GLN A 441 31.60 -0.87 0.34
N ARG A 442 31.39 -2.20 0.23
CA ARG A 442 30.40 -2.96 1.03
C ARG A 442 30.49 -2.73 2.55
N LYS A 443 31.61 -2.20 3.04
CA LYS A 443 31.90 -2.01 4.48
C LYS A 443 31.93 -0.54 4.93
N THR A 444 31.82 0.44 4.03
CA THR A 444 32.04 1.86 4.37
C THR A 444 30.78 2.72 4.46
N THR A 445 29.67 2.36 3.80
CA THR A 445 28.41 3.12 3.93
C THR A 445 27.50 2.65 5.06
N GLY A 446 27.68 1.42 5.57
CA GLY A 446 26.88 0.88 6.68
C GLY A 446 25.38 0.72 6.39
N SER A 447 24.95 0.98 5.16
CA SER A 447 23.56 0.96 4.71
C SER A 447 23.08 -0.49 4.54
N TYR A 448 22.69 -1.11 5.65
CA TYR A 448 22.04 -2.41 5.67
C TYR A 448 20.54 -2.24 5.87
N TYR A 449 19.74 -2.79 4.95
CA TYR A 449 18.30 -2.94 5.11
C TYR A 449 18.00 -3.68 6.41
N THR A 450 17.10 -3.12 7.22
CA THR A 450 16.56 -3.83 8.38
C THR A 450 15.28 -4.55 7.93
N PRO A 451 15.24 -5.89 7.95
CA PRO A 451 14.02 -6.65 7.67
C PRO A 451 12.84 -6.15 8.49
N ASP A 452 11.66 -6.05 7.87
CA ASP A 452 10.45 -5.59 8.56
C ASP A 452 10.18 -6.40 9.84
N SER A 453 10.40 -7.72 9.83
CA SER A 453 10.26 -8.56 11.03
C SER A 453 11.11 -8.08 12.22
N LEU A 454 12.31 -7.53 11.98
CA LEU A 454 13.13 -6.93 13.04
C LEU A 454 12.61 -5.55 13.45
N VAL A 455 12.14 -4.75 12.50
CA VAL A 455 11.50 -3.46 12.79
C VAL A 455 10.30 -3.68 13.69
N GLN A 456 9.41 -4.62 13.33
CA GLN A 456 8.22 -4.94 14.11
C GLN A 456 8.57 -5.45 15.50
N ALA A 457 9.52 -6.39 15.63
CA ALA A 457 9.92 -6.90 16.93
C ALA A 457 10.47 -5.81 17.87
N LEU A 458 11.21 -4.83 17.34
CA LEU A 458 11.67 -3.68 18.12
C LEU A 458 10.50 -2.81 18.57
N LEU A 459 9.58 -2.49 17.67
CA LEU A 459 8.42 -1.67 18.00
C LEU A 459 7.48 -2.36 19.00
N ASP A 460 7.28 -3.67 18.90
CA ASP A 460 6.46 -4.45 19.83
C ASP A 460 7.04 -4.40 21.27
N THR A 461 8.37 -4.37 21.40
CA THR A 461 9.04 -4.40 22.70
C THR A 461 9.36 -3.02 23.27
N ALA A 462 9.57 -2.02 22.42
CA ALA A 462 10.01 -0.68 22.83
C ALA A 462 8.93 0.40 22.70
N LEU A 463 8.07 0.33 21.67
CA LEU A 463 7.07 1.36 21.41
C LEU A 463 5.71 1.00 22.02
N ASP A 464 5.23 -0.23 21.80
CA ASP A 464 3.88 -0.64 22.24
C ASP A 464 3.63 -0.43 23.75
N PRO A 465 4.57 -0.72 24.68
CA PRO A 465 4.36 -0.43 26.10
C PRO A 465 4.17 1.06 26.41
N VAL A 466 4.85 1.95 25.67
CA VAL A 466 4.74 3.40 25.84
C VAL A 466 3.39 3.90 25.29
N LEU A 467 2.90 3.28 24.21
CA LEU A 467 1.57 3.58 23.69
C LEU A 467 0.49 3.17 24.67
N GLU A 468 0.61 1.99 25.31
CA GLU A 468 -0.34 1.53 26.32
C GLU A 468 -0.41 2.49 27.52
N GLU A 469 0.74 3.02 27.96
CA GLU A 469 0.79 4.03 29.02
C GLU A 469 0.12 5.34 28.60
N ALA A 470 0.40 5.83 27.39
CA ALA A 470 -0.22 7.03 26.83
C ALA A 470 -1.74 6.87 26.68
N GLU A 471 -2.21 5.69 26.26
CA GLU A 471 -3.64 5.37 26.13
C GLU A 471 -4.38 5.32 27.47
N ALA A 472 -3.66 5.09 28.58
CA ALA A 472 -4.21 5.07 29.93
C ALA A 472 -4.26 6.45 30.61
N ALA A 473 -3.71 7.49 29.98
CA ALA A 473 -3.71 8.85 30.50
C ALA A 473 -5.13 9.47 30.55
N GLU A 474 -5.29 10.57 31.28
CA GLU A 474 -6.56 11.31 31.36
C GLU A 474 -6.99 11.88 29.99
N ASP A 475 -6.02 12.31 29.19
CA ASP A 475 -6.19 12.71 27.78
C ASP A 475 -5.29 11.86 26.87
N PRO A 476 -5.80 10.71 26.38
CA PRO A 476 -5.05 9.79 25.52
C PRO A 476 -4.59 10.40 24.20
N GLU A 477 -5.39 11.31 23.61
CA GLU A 477 -5.05 11.94 22.34
C GLU A 477 -3.86 12.88 22.50
N ALA A 478 -3.90 13.74 23.53
CA ALA A 478 -2.78 14.64 23.82
C ALA A 478 -1.52 13.86 24.19
N ALA A 479 -1.63 12.81 25.02
CA ALA A 479 -0.50 12.00 25.45
C ALA A 479 0.19 11.30 24.26
N LEU A 480 -0.57 10.72 23.33
CA LEU A 480 -0.01 10.09 22.13
C LEU A 480 0.70 11.09 21.21
N LEU A 481 0.17 12.31 21.08
CA LEU A 481 0.76 13.35 20.22
C LEU A 481 2.00 14.02 20.84
N ASP A 482 2.21 13.86 22.16
CA ASP A 482 3.39 14.36 22.88
C ASP A 482 4.60 13.40 22.81
N LEU A 483 4.37 12.15 22.38
CA LEU A 483 5.45 11.17 22.23
C LEU A 483 6.48 11.63 21.19
N SER A 484 7.76 11.34 21.47
CA SER A 484 8.87 11.62 20.56
C SER A 484 9.61 10.33 20.20
N VAL A 485 9.60 9.97 18.92
CA VAL A 485 10.35 8.85 18.34
C VAL A 485 11.52 9.42 17.55
N ILE A 486 12.73 9.02 17.92
CA ILE A 486 13.97 9.52 17.30
C ILE A 486 14.74 8.33 16.71
N ASP A 487 15.07 8.42 15.42
CA ASP A 487 16.04 7.53 14.77
C ASP A 487 17.29 8.32 14.39
N PRO A 488 18.43 8.13 15.09
CA PRO A 488 19.65 8.91 14.88
C PRO A 488 20.49 8.45 13.67
N ALA A 489 20.07 7.38 12.98
CA ALA A 489 20.70 6.88 11.75
C ALA A 489 19.61 6.35 10.82
N CYS A 490 18.70 7.25 10.44
CA CYS A 490 17.38 6.85 9.93
C CYS A 490 17.41 6.17 8.56
N GLY A 491 18.51 6.28 7.79
CA GLY A 491 18.60 5.70 6.47
C GLY A 491 17.45 6.19 5.58
N SER A 492 16.73 5.25 4.97
CA SER A 492 15.51 5.52 4.19
C SER A 492 14.23 5.71 5.03
N GLY A 493 14.30 5.61 6.36
CA GLY A 493 13.23 5.97 7.28
C GLY A 493 12.31 4.83 7.68
N HIS A 494 12.68 3.56 7.47
CA HIS A 494 11.84 2.39 7.73
C HIS A 494 11.28 2.36 9.15
N PHE A 495 12.14 2.54 10.18
CA PHE A 495 11.70 2.58 11.58
C PHE A 495 10.74 3.74 11.84
N LEU A 496 11.07 4.93 11.34
CA LEU A 496 10.27 6.14 11.52
C LEU A 496 8.87 6.00 10.90
N ILE A 497 8.79 5.44 9.70
CA ILE A 497 7.52 5.20 9.00
C ILE A 497 6.69 4.16 9.74
N ALA A 498 7.30 3.05 10.17
CA ALA A 498 6.60 1.99 10.92
C ALA A 498 6.10 2.50 12.28
N ALA A 499 6.91 3.26 13.01
CA ALA A 499 6.53 3.89 14.26
C ALA A 499 5.38 4.90 14.06
N ALA A 500 5.44 5.72 13.00
CA ALA A 500 4.39 6.67 12.65
C ALA A 500 3.05 5.96 12.42
N HIS A 501 3.04 4.88 11.65
CA HIS A 501 1.84 4.08 11.42
C HIS A 501 1.31 3.44 12.71
N ARG A 502 2.18 2.99 13.61
CA ARG A 502 1.79 2.39 14.89
C ARG A 502 1.07 3.40 15.79
N ILE A 503 1.67 4.58 16.00
CA ILE A 503 1.08 5.66 16.80
C ILE A 503 -0.21 6.16 16.13
N ALA A 504 -0.18 6.39 14.81
CA ALA A 504 -1.34 6.87 14.07
C ALA A 504 -2.52 5.91 14.10
N GLY A 505 -2.24 4.60 14.08
CA GLY A 505 -3.25 3.56 14.22
C GLY A 505 -3.97 3.61 15.56
N ARG A 506 -3.27 3.94 16.66
CA ARG A 506 -3.87 4.15 17.99
C ARG A 506 -4.64 5.47 18.06
N LEU A 507 -4.01 6.56 17.64
CA LEU A 507 -4.62 7.90 17.61
C LEU A 507 -5.92 7.94 16.80
N ALA A 508 -5.94 7.28 15.63
CA ALA A 508 -7.12 7.22 14.78
C ALA A 508 -8.28 6.50 15.47
N ARG A 509 -8.02 5.42 16.23
CA ARG A 509 -9.07 4.69 16.98
C ARG A 509 -9.67 5.57 18.07
N ILE A 510 -8.84 6.31 18.79
CA ILE A 510 -9.29 7.24 19.85
C ILE A 510 -10.18 8.31 19.24
N ARG A 511 -9.73 8.97 18.17
CA ARG A 511 -10.50 10.01 17.47
C ARG A 511 -11.84 9.50 16.92
N ALA A 512 -11.85 8.28 16.38
CA ALA A 512 -13.05 7.67 15.83
C ALA A 512 -13.99 7.07 16.90
N GLY A 513 -13.51 6.85 18.12
CA GLY A 513 -14.23 6.11 19.16
C GLY A 513 -14.51 4.63 18.79
N GLY A 514 -13.71 4.06 17.87
CA GLY A 514 -13.99 2.77 17.21
C GLY A 514 -13.10 2.50 16.00
N THR A 515 -13.64 1.88 14.94
CA THR A 515 -12.90 1.67 13.68
C THR A 515 -12.68 2.99 12.96
N PRO A 516 -11.45 3.44 12.75
CA PRO A 516 -11.21 4.67 12.02
C PRO A 516 -11.44 4.48 10.51
N ALA A 517 -12.13 5.43 9.88
CA ALA A 517 -12.21 5.48 8.43
C ALA A 517 -10.80 5.69 7.83
N ALA A 518 -10.66 5.41 6.53
CA ALA A 518 -9.39 5.65 5.84
C ALA A 518 -8.94 7.13 5.94
N GLU A 519 -9.88 8.05 6.04
CA GLU A 519 -9.61 9.47 6.26
C GLU A 519 -9.04 9.77 7.64
N ASP A 520 -9.63 9.21 8.70
CA ASP A 520 -9.17 9.40 10.08
C ASP A 520 -7.73 8.92 10.25
N ARG A 521 -7.40 7.77 9.64
CA ARG A 521 -6.03 7.23 9.63
C ARG A 521 -5.04 8.13 8.92
N ARG A 522 -5.42 8.70 7.76
CA ARG A 522 -4.55 9.66 7.05
C ARG A 522 -4.31 10.92 7.88
N HIS A 523 -5.36 11.47 8.49
CA HIS A 523 -5.23 12.66 9.33
C HIS A 523 -4.38 12.38 10.58
N ALA A 524 -4.60 11.25 11.26
CA ALA A 524 -3.81 10.82 12.40
C ALA A 524 -2.34 10.62 12.02
N LEU A 525 -2.06 9.95 10.90
CA LEU A 525 -0.69 9.72 10.41
C LEU A 525 0.03 11.03 10.12
N ARG A 526 -0.65 11.96 9.47
CA ARG A 526 -0.09 13.28 9.21
C ARG A 526 0.23 14.05 10.49
N ASP A 527 -0.63 13.99 11.50
CA ASP A 527 -0.39 14.65 12.78
C ASP A 527 0.80 14.03 13.51
N VAL A 528 0.84 12.70 13.62
CA VAL A 528 1.94 11.96 14.23
C VAL A 528 3.27 12.25 13.56
N VAL A 529 3.34 12.19 12.22
CA VAL A 529 4.60 12.48 11.51
C VAL A 529 5.04 13.93 11.73
N ARG A 530 4.09 14.85 11.91
CA ARG A 530 4.39 16.25 12.17
C ARG A 530 4.91 16.49 13.58
N THR A 531 4.40 15.79 14.59
CA THR A 531 4.70 16.08 16.01
C THR A 531 5.66 15.11 16.65
N CYS A 532 5.59 13.83 16.31
CA CYS A 532 6.25 12.75 17.04
C CYS A 532 7.52 12.20 16.38
N ILE A 533 7.67 12.36 15.07
CA ILE A 533 8.67 11.61 14.29
C ILE A 533 9.88 12.49 13.99
N HIS A 534 11.07 12.04 14.40
CA HIS A 534 12.33 12.75 14.21
C HIS A 534 13.43 11.82 13.71
N GLY A 535 14.25 12.30 12.77
CA GLY A 535 15.30 11.49 12.14
C GLY A 535 16.56 12.29 11.86
N VAL A 536 17.71 11.64 12.01
CA VAL A 536 19.01 12.17 11.59
C VAL A 536 19.73 11.12 10.75
N ASP A 537 20.42 11.55 9.70
CA ASP A 537 21.36 10.69 8.98
C ASP A 537 22.54 11.50 8.43
N LEU A 538 23.73 10.90 8.44
CA LEU A 538 24.93 11.53 7.91
C LEU A 538 24.87 11.67 6.38
N ASN A 539 24.22 10.74 5.70
CA ASN A 539 24.06 10.75 4.26
C ASN A 539 22.91 11.70 3.86
N PRO A 540 23.19 12.82 3.17
CA PRO A 540 22.13 13.73 2.72
C PRO A 540 21.09 13.06 1.83
N MET A 541 21.45 11.98 1.13
CA MET A 541 20.51 11.22 0.32
C MET A 541 19.50 10.45 1.17
N ALA A 542 19.95 9.81 2.25
CA ALA A 542 19.11 9.06 3.18
C ALA A 542 18.06 9.99 3.83
N VAL A 543 18.48 11.18 4.23
CA VAL A 543 17.59 12.24 4.73
C VAL A 543 16.51 12.60 3.72
N GLU A 544 16.89 12.85 2.46
CA GLU A 544 15.92 13.21 1.41
C GLU A 544 14.99 12.05 1.07
N LEU A 545 15.49 10.81 1.08
CA LEU A 545 14.70 9.59 0.91
C LEU A 545 13.64 9.43 2.00
N THR A 546 14.06 9.55 3.26
CA THR A 546 13.17 9.49 4.42
C THR A 546 12.06 10.53 4.31
N LYS A 547 12.40 11.77 3.94
CA LYS A 547 11.41 12.85 3.73
C LYS A 547 10.41 12.49 2.64
N VAL A 548 10.88 11.98 1.51
CA VAL A 548 10.01 11.59 0.38
C VAL A 548 9.07 10.45 0.77
N ALA A 549 9.59 9.42 1.45
CA ALA A 549 8.79 8.29 1.89
C ALA A 549 7.69 8.72 2.88
N LEU A 550 8.05 9.52 3.89
CA LEU A 550 7.08 10.10 4.83
C LEU A 550 6.07 11.02 4.13
N TRP A 551 6.47 11.77 3.11
CA TRP A 551 5.54 12.59 2.31
C TRP A 551 4.52 11.76 1.56
N ILE A 552 4.95 10.68 0.89
CA ILE A 552 4.06 9.77 0.14
C ILE A 552 2.99 9.18 1.07
N GLU A 553 3.36 8.86 2.31
CA GLU A 553 2.45 8.31 3.31
C GLU A 553 1.52 9.37 3.93
N THR A 554 1.96 10.63 4.03
CA THR A 554 1.21 11.71 4.71
C THR A 554 0.48 12.68 3.77
N VAL A 555 0.35 12.34 2.48
CA VAL A 555 -0.37 13.18 1.53
C VAL A 555 -1.83 13.36 1.97
N ASP A 556 -2.20 14.61 2.19
CA ASP A 556 -3.54 15.03 2.58
C ASP A 556 -3.97 16.19 1.65
N PRO A 557 -5.08 16.03 0.88
CA PRO A 557 -5.52 17.00 -0.11
C PRO A 557 -5.56 18.44 0.41
N GLY A 558 -4.79 19.31 -0.24
CA GLY A 558 -4.76 20.75 0.07
C GLY A 558 -3.88 21.17 1.25
N ARG A 559 -3.23 20.24 1.95
CA ARG A 559 -2.34 20.59 3.07
C ARG A 559 -0.86 20.68 2.65
N PRO A 560 -0.09 21.65 3.17
CA PRO A 560 1.34 21.80 2.84
C PRO A 560 2.19 20.59 3.28
N LEU A 561 3.34 20.37 2.64
CA LEU A 561 4.30 19.29 2.97
C LEU A 561 5.59 19.79 3.64
N GLY A 562 5.77 21.10 3.82
CA GLY A 562 7.02 21.70 4.31
C GLY A 562 7.41 21.45 5.78
N PHE A 563 6.70 20.58 6.52
CA PHE A 563 6.96 20.37 7.95
C PHE A 563 8.11 19.39 8.25
N LEU A 564 8.48 18.53 7.30
CA LEU A 564 9.50 17.49 7.53
C LEU A 564 10.93 18.03 7.61
N ASP A 565 11.21 19.21 7.05
CA ASP A 565 12.57 19.78 7.06
C ASP A 565 13.07 20.11 8.47
N ALA A 566 12.15 20.38 9.40
CA ALA A 566 12.50 20.59 10.80
C ALA A 566 12.81 19.27 11.53
N GLN A 567 12.18 18.17 11.10
CA GLN A 567 12.15 16.88 11.79
C GLN A 567 13.20 15.88 11.31
N ILE A 568 13.50 15.90 10.01
CA ILE A 568 14.47 14.99 9.38
C ILE A 568 15.67 15.81 8.90
N ARG A 569 16.83 15.62 9.55
CA ARG A 569 18.01 16.46 9.36
C ARG A 569 19.23 15.66 8.92
N CYS A 570 20.11 16.31 8.18
CA CYS A 570 21.45 15.81 7.94
C CYS A 570 22.36 16.28 9.08
N GLY A 571 23.12 15.39 9.71
CA GLY A 571 23.90 15.69 10.91
C GLY A 571 24.83 14.58 11.33
#